data_AF-A0A656AAC8-F1
#
_entry.id   AF-A0A656AAC8-F1
#
_cell.length_a   1.000
_cell.length_b   1.000
_cell.length_c   1.000
_cell.angle_alpha   90.00
_cell.angle_beta   90.00
_cell.angle_gamma   90.00
#
_symmetry.space_group_name_H-M   'P 1'
#
loop_
_entity.id
_entity.type
_entity.pdbx_description
1 polymer ?
#
loop_
_entity_poly.entity_id
_entity_poly.type
_entity_poly.pdbx_seq_one_letter_code
_entity_poly.pdbx_strand_id
1 'polypeptide(L)'
;MITARLAPIVMRENIDVAKEAGRSDILQRYKIVSRILTGRKNAGVEDGILWVNMMLEKLSIPNLTDFGVCATSFERVAADALKSTAIKGNPIPLTMERLTHILHQVCSCQPLAAIEPRASQGEVEIRHLLKEEGSRLSGQH
;
A
#
# COMPACT_ATOMS: atom_id res chain seq x y z
N MET A 1 -5.36 16.92 -0.56
CA MET A 1 -5.49 15.67 0.23
C MET A 1 -6.14 14.57 -0.60
N ILE A 2 -7.37 14.76 -1.10
CA ILE A 2 -8.08 13.75 -1.91
C ILE A 2 -7.31 13.35 -3.17
N THR A 3 -6.86 14.35 -3.94
CA THR A 3 -6.06 14.14 -5.18
C THR A 3 -4.77 13.38 -4.92
N ALA A 4 -4.11 13.64 -3.80
CA ALA A 4 -2.87 12.98 -3.43
C ALA A 4 -3.07 11.48 -3.19
N ARG A 5 -4.16 11.09 -2.52
CA ARG A 5 -4.49 9.68 -2.25
C ARG A 5 -5.01 8.93 -3.49
N LEU A 6 -5.69 9.61 -4.40
CA LEU A 6 -6.13 9.01 -5.67
C LEU A 6 -4.97 8.82 -6.66
N ALA A 7 -3.92 9.63 -6.61
CA ALA A 7 -2.81 9.59 -7.57
C ALA A 7 -2.22 8.18 -7.78
N PRO A 8 -1.74 7.44 -6.77
CA PRO A 8 -1.13 6.12 -7.00
C PRO A 8 -2.13 5.08 -7.56
N ILE A 9 -3.41 5.19 -7.21
CA ILE A 9 -4.50 4.32 -7.69
C ILE A 9 -4.75 4.59 -9.18
N VAL A 10 -4.87 5.86 -9.57
CA VAL A 10 -5.05 6.27 -10.98
C VAL A 10 -3.81 5.94 -11.81
N MET A 11 -2.60 6.07 -11.24
CA MET A 11 -1.37 5.67 -11.91
C MET A 11 -1.38 4.17 -12.24
N ARG A 12 -1.72 3.31 -11.27
CA ARG A 12 -1.87 1.85 -11.45
C ARG A 12 -2.86 1.55 -12.58
N GLU A 13 -4.06 2.08 -12.47
CA GLU A 13 -5.15 1.90 -13.43
C GLU A 13 -4.76 2.35 -14.85
N ASN A 14 -4.01 3.44 -14.98
CA ASN A 14 -3.50 3.89 -16.27
C ASN A 14 -2.39 2.99 -16.81
N ILE A 15 -1.50 2.50 -15.95
CA ILE A 15 -0.40 1.62 -16.37
C ILE A 15 -0.94 0.27 -16.84
N ASP A 16 -1.92 -0.29 -16.13
CA ASP A 16 -2.48 -1.59 -16.47
C ASP A 16 -3.26 -1.53 -17.79
N VAL A 17 -4.11 -0.53 -17.98
CA VAL A 17 -4.78 -0.30 -19.27
C VAL A 17 -3.78 0.00 -20.40
N ALA A 18 -2.68 0.72 -20.13
CA ALA A 18 -1.65 0.94 -21.14
C ALA A 18 -0.94 -0.36 -21.55
N LYS A 19 -0.69 -1.29 -20.62
CA LYS A 19 -0.09 -2.59 -20.92
C LYS A 19 -1.02 -3.42 -21.80
N GLU A 20 -2.30 -3.50 -21.42
CA GLU A 20 -3.32 -4.25 -22.17
C GLU A 20 -3.49 -3.71 -23.59
N ALA A 21 -3.53 -2.38 -23.73
CA ALA A 21 -3.68 -1.72 -25.02
C ALA A 21 -2.37 -1.60 -25.83
N GLY A 22 -1.25 -2.13 -25.33
CA GLY A 22 0.06 -2.02 -26.00
C GLY A 22 0.57 -0.59 -26.17
N ARG A 23 0.15 0.35 -25.32
CA ARG A 23 0.46 1.78 -25.39
C ARG A 23 1.84 2.10 -24.80
N SER A 24 2.88 1.72 -25.53
CA SER A 24 4.28 1.93 -25.15
C SER A 24 4.64 3.40 -24.90
N ASP A 25 3.99 4.33 -25.59
CA ASP A 25 4.17 5.78 -25.42
C ASP A 25 3.78 6.24 -24.01
N ILE A 26 2.70 5.69 -23.45
CA ILE A 26 2.23 5.99 -22.09
C ILE A 26 3.13 5.32 -21.06
N LEU A 27 3.49 4.06 -21.27
CA LEU A 27 4.39 3.32 -20.38
C LEU A 27 5.77 3.99 -20.27
N GLN A 28 6.28 4.53 -21.38
CA GLN A 28 7.54 5.27 -21.40
C GLN A 28 7.45 6.56 -20.58
N ARG A 29 6.32 7.30 -20.64
CA ARG A 29 6.10 8.49 -19.81
C ARG A 29 6.10 8.13 -18.32
N TYR A 30 5.42 7.07 -17.91
CA TYR A 30 5.45 6.60 -16.51
C TYR A 30 6.84 6.11 -16.07
N LYS A 31 7.62 5.51 -16.97
CA LYS A 31 9.02 5.17 -16.69
C LYS A 31 9.88 6.41 -16.45
N ILE A 32 9.68 7.47 -17.23
CA ILE A 32 10.37 8.76 -17.02
C ILE A 32 9.98 9.35 -15.67
N VAL A 33 8.69 9.39 -15.34
CA VAL A 33 8.20 9.85 -14.03
C VAL A 33 8.85 9.04 -12.90
N SER A 34 8.88 7.72 -13.00
CA SER A 34 9.49 6.85 -11.99
C SER A 34 10.98 7.14 -11.79
N ARG A 35 11.73 7.41 -12.86
CA ARG A 35 13.13 7.81 -12.78
C ARG A 35 13.32 9.16 -12.11
N ILE A 36 12.46 10.13 -12.42
CA ILE A 36 12.49 11.46 -11.79
C ILE A 36 12.22 11.35 -10.29
N LEU A 37 11.14 10.66 -9.91
CA LEU A 37 10.72 10.54 -8.52
C LEU A 37 11.76 9.77 -7.68
N THR A 38 12.29 8.66 -8.22
CA THR A 38 13.21 7.80 -7.47
C THR A 38 14.68 8.22 -7.58
N GLY A 39 15.04 9.06 -8.55
CA GLY A 39 16.43 9.36 -8.89
C GLY A 39 17.21 8.19 -9.51
N ARG A 40 16.58 7.03 -9.76
CA ARG A 40 17.25 5.82 -10.24
C ARG A 40 17.09 5.65 -11.75
N LYS A 41 18.20 5.56 -12.49
CA LYS A 41 18.19 5.38 -13.96
C LYS A 41 17.54 4.06 -14.41
N ASN A 42 17.61 3.02 -13.59
CA ASN A 42 17.03 1.70 -13.84
C ASN A 42 15.60 1.54 -13.32
N ALA A 43 14.95 2.60 -12.80
CA ALA A 43 13.57 2.52 -12.36
C ALA A 43 12.62 2.02 -13.47
N GLY A 44 11.78 1.05 -13.11
CA GLY A 44 10.67 0.55 -13.89
C GLY A 44 9.44 1.44 -13.77
N VAL A 45 8.38 1.07 -14.49
CA VAL A 45 7.12 1.82 -14.56
C VAL A 45 6.39 1.86 -13.20
N GLU A 46 6.48 0.77 -12.44
CA GLU A 46 5.81 0.59 -11.15
C GLU A 46 6.51 1.28 -9.99
N ASP A 47 7.81 1.58 -10.13
CA ASP A 47 8.61 2.20 -9.07
C ASP A 47 8.08 3.59 -8.68
N GLY A 48 7.48 4.32 -9.64
CA GLY A 48 6.84 5.60 -9.37
C GLY A 48 5.64 5.49 -8.44
N ILE A 49 4.83 4.43 -8.58
CA ILE A 49 3.68 4.18 -7.69
C ILE A 49 4.18 3.90 -6.28
N LEU A 50 5.18 3.03 -6.14
CA LEU A 50 5.77 2.70 -4.84
C LEU A 50 6.32 3.95 -4.16
N TRP A 51 7.05 4.78 -4.90
CA TRP A 51 7.60 6.03 -4.36
C TRP A 51 6.50 6.99 -3.89
N VAL A 52 5.42 7.16 -4.67
CA VAL A 52 4.30 8.02 -4.29
C VAL A 52 3.64 7.52 -3.01
N ASN A 53 3.38 6.22 -2.90
CA ASN A 53 2.81 5.63 -1.68
C ASN A 53 3.70 5.88 -0.45
N MET A 54 5.00 5.59 -0.56
CA MET A 54 5.96 5.86 0.52
C MET A 54 5.99 7.34 0.93
N MET A 55 5.86 8.26 -0.02
CA MET A 55 5.83 9.69 0.28
C MET A 55 4.54 10.13 0.96
N LEU A 56 3.39 9.57 0.59
CA LEU A 56 2.11 9.85 1.27
C LEU A 56 2.15 9.38 2.73
N GLU A 57 2.75 8.21 2.99
CA GLU A 57 2.98 7.68 4.34
C GLU A 57 3.94 8.57 5.14
N LYS A 58 5.09 8.91 4.55
CA LYS A 58 6.11 9.78 5.18
C LYS A 58 5.56 11.15 5.55
N LEU A 59 4.64 11.69 4.74
CA LEU A 59 3.97 12.96 4.99
C LEU A 59 2.72 12.83 5.87
N SER A 60 2.40 11.62 6.33
CA SER A 60 1.24 11.33 7.18
C SER A 60 -0.06 11.89 6.62
N ILE A 61 -0.24 11.81 5.30
CA ILE A 61 -1.48 12.25 4.65
C ILE A 61 -2.62 11.34 5.14
N PRO A 62 -3.78 11.84 5.58
CA PRO A 62 -4.92 10.99 5.97
C PRO A 62 -5.44 10.11 4.83
N ASN A 63 -6.12 9.02 5.16
CA ASN A 63 -6.75 8.13 4.18
C ASN A 63 -8.08 8.71 3.69
N LEU A 64 -8.51 8.31 2.50
CA LEU A 64 -9.81 8.75 1.96
C LEU A 64 -11.00 8.23 2.76
N THR A 65 -10.83 7.06 3.39
CA THR A 65 -11.81 6.44 4.30
C THR A 65 -12.13 7.33 5.50
N ASP A 66 -11.16 8.12 5.96
CA ASP A 66 -11.30 9.01 7.11
C ASP A 66 -12.27 10.17 6.82
N PHE A 67 -12.60 10.40 5.55
CA PHE A 67 -13.54 11.42 5.09
C PHE A 67 -14.91 10.85 4.71
N GLY A 68 -15.20 9.58 5.01
CA GLY A 68 -16.50 8.96 4.74
C GLY A 68 -16.78 8.68 3.26
N VAL A 69 -15.75 8.66 2.41
CA VAL A 69 -15.89 8.40 0.96
C VAL A 69 -16.63 7.10 0.68
N CYS A 70 -16.40 6.06 1.48
CA CYS A 70 -17.02 4.75 1.29
C CYS A 70 -18.53 4.69 1.62
N ALA A 71 -19.08 5.73 2.24
CA ALA A 71 -20.52 5.84 2.49
C ALA A 71 -21.29 6.54 1.36
N THR A 72 -20.59 6.91 0.27
CA THR A 72 -21.17 7.63 -0.87
C THR A 72 -21.44 6.70 -2.06
N SER A 73 -22.40 7.04 -2.93
CA SER A 73 -22.57 6.34 -4.21
C SER A 73 -21.44 6.71 -5.16
N PHE A 74 -20.62 5.72 -5.51
CA PHE A 74 -19.52 5.90 -6.45
C PHE A 74 -20.01 6.22 -7.86
N GLU A 75 -21.17 5.71 -8.26
CA GLU A 75 -21.78 6.04 -9.54
C GLU A 75 -22.07 7.54 -9.61
N ARG A 76 -22.63 8.12 -8.55
CA ARG A 76 -22.90 9.56 -8.50
C ARG A 76 -21.61 10.36 -8.55
N VAL A 77 -20.60 9.96 -7.76
CA VAL A 77 -19.29 10.63 -7.74
C VAL A 77 -18.61 10.55 -9.10
N ALA A 78 -18.63 9.38 -9.76
CA ALA A 78 -18.07 9.17 -11.09
C ALA A 78 -18.80 10.01 -12.15
N ALA A 79 -20.13 10.06 -12.10
CA ALA A 79 -20.95 10.87 -13.02
C ALA A 79 -20.65 12.37 -12.88
N ASP A 80 -20.44 12.86 -11.66
CA ASP A 80 -20.06 14.24 -11.41
C ASP A 80 -18.61 14.51 -11.83
N ALA A 81 -17.70 13.56 -11.61
CA ALA A 81 -16.32 13.67 -12.04
C ALA A 81 -16.21 13.76 -13.58
N LEU A 82 -17.01 13.00 -14.34
CA LEU A 82 -17.04 13.04 -15.81
C LEU A 82 -17.44 14.41 -16.39
N LYS A 83 -18.17 15.24 -15.63
CA LYS A 83 -18.53 16.61 -16.03
C LYS A 83 -17.38 17.59 -15.82
N SER A 84 -16.36 17.21 -15.05
CA SER A 84 -15.20 18.05 -14.73
C SER A 84 -14.22 18.16 -15.89
N THR A 85 -13.57 19.32 -16.01
CA THR A 85 -12.47 19.53 -16.95
C THR A 85 -11.19 18.79 -16.55
N ALA A 86 -11.05 18.43 -15.27
CA ALA A 86 -9.86 17.75 -14.75
C ALA A 86 -9.61 16.37 -15.38
N ILE A 87 -10.66 15.70 -15.87
CA ILE A 87 -10.56 14.35 -16.44
C ILE A 87 -10.07 14.35 -17.89
N LYS A 88 -10.31 15.44 -18.63
CA LYS A 88 -9.99 15.53 -20.07
C LYS A 88 -8.49 15.43 -20.36
N GLY A 89 -7.64 15.76 -19.39
CA GLY A 89 -6.18 15.70 -19.51
C GLY A 89 -5.56 14.33 -19.21
N ASN A 90 -6.33 13.33 -18.78
CA ASN A 90 -5.76 12.02 -18.44
C ASN A 90 -5.28 11.32 -19.74
N PRO A 91 -4.02 10.83 -19.81
CA PRO A 91 -3.46 10.23 -21.02
C PRO A 91 -4.21 8.98 -21.52
N ILE A 92 -5.00 8.35 -20.64
CA ILE A 92 -5.97 7.30 -21.00
C ILE A 92 -7.35 7.76 -20.56
N PRO A 93 -8.37 7.77 -21.43
CA PRO A 93 -9.72 8.21 -21.07
C PRO A 93 -10.26 7.49 -19.83
N LEU A 94 -10.61 8.23 -18.77
CA LEU A 94 -11.29 7.67 -17.60
C LEU A 94 -12.78 7.56 -17.93
N THR A 95 -13.22 6.35 -18.25
CA THR A 95 -14.64 6.05 -18.47
C THR A 95 -15.38 5.99 -17.13
N MET A 96 -16.71 6.00 -17.19
CA MET A 96 -17.56 5.78 -16.02
C MET A 96 -17.15 4.51 -15.25
N GLU A 97 -17.01 3.39 -15.98
CA GLU A 97 -16.62 2.10 -15.41
C GLU A 97 -15.26 2.17 -14.71
N ARG A 98 -14.26 2.81 -15.34
CA ARG A 98 -12.92 2.96 -14.76
C ARG A 98 -12.92 3.85 -13.53
N LEU A 99 -13.68 4.95 -13.54
CA LEU A 99 -13.82 5.82 -12.37
C LEU A 99 -14.45 5.08 -11.20
N THR A 100 -15.53 4.33 -11.46
CA THR A 100 -16.17 3.50 -10.44
C THR A 100 -15.20 2.43 -9.93
N HIS A 101 -14.43 1.79 -10.81
CA HIS A 101 -13.40 0.82 -10.43
C HIS A 101 -12.33 1.44 -9.51
N ILE A 102 -11.80 2.61 -9.87
CA ILE A 102 -10.84 3.37 -9.04
C ILE A 102 -11.43 3.67 -7.66
N LEU A 103 -12.69 4.12 -7.60
CA LEU A 103 -13.35 4.45 -6.33
C LEU A 103 -13.58 3.20 -5.47
N HIS A 104 -13.86 2.05 -6.07
CA HIS A 104 -13.90 0.78 -5.33
C HIS A 104 -12.54 0.42 -4.73
N GLN A 105 -11.44 0.60 -5.46
CA GLN A 105 -10.10 0.32 -4.92
C GLN A 105 -9.75 1.16 -3.67
N VAL A 106 -10.34 2.35 -3.52
CA VAL A 106 -10.16 3.20 -2.33
C VAL A 106 -10.78 2.57 -1.08
N CYS A 107 -11.91 1.89 -1.24
CA CYS A 107 -12.71 1.37 -0.13
C CYS A 107 -12.54 -0.14 0.10
N SER A 108 -11.92 -0.83 -0.85
CA SER A 108 -11.51 -2.24 -0.73
C SER A 108 -10.28 -2.46 0.16
N CYS A 109 -9.96 -1.54 1.08
CA CYS A 109 -8.98 -1.81 2.12
C CYS A 109 -9.50 -2.94 3.00
N GLN A 110 -9.05 -4.14 2.67
CA GLN A 110 -8.96 -5.27 3.58
C GLN A 110 -8.41 -4.73 4.91
N PRO A 111 -9.11 -4.93 6.04
CA PRO A 111 -8.47 -4.71 7.31
C PRO A 111 -7.17 -5.50 7.25
N LEU A 112 -6.02 -4.89 7.56
CA LEU A 112 -4.95 -5.68 8.13
C LEU A 112 -5.62 -6.41 9.29
N ALA A 113 -5.90 -7.71 9.09
CA ALA A 113 -6.42 -8.55 10.14
C ALA A 113 -5.58 -8.25 11.37
N ALA A 114 -6.26 -7.92 12.47
CA ALA A 114 -5.64 -7.60 13.74
C ALA A 114 -4.40 -8.48 13.91
N ILE A 115 -3.22 -7.86 13.87
CA ILE A 115 -2.03 -8.52 14.38
C ILE A 115 -2.28 -8.57 15.88
N GLU A 116 -3.00 -9.62 16.31
CA GLU A 116 -2.99 -10.08 17.68
C GLU A 116 -1.52 -10.13 18.09
N PRO A 117 -1.10 -9.46 19.18
CA PRO A 117 0.25 -9.62 19.66
C PRO A 117 0.43 -11.11 19.95
N ARG A 118 1.25 -11.81 19.15
CA ARG A 118 1.68 -13.17 19.47
C ARG A 118 2.28 -13.11 20.87
N ALA A 119 1.58 -13.70 21.83
CA ALA A 119 2.14 -13.97 23.13
C ALA A 119 3.47 -14.68 22.91
N SER A 120 4.55 -14.03 23.35
CA SER A 120 5.88 -14.61 23.36
C SER A 120 5.89 -15.77 24.36
N GLN A 121 5.57 -16.98 23.90
CA GLN A 121 5.96 -18.19 24.61
C GLN A 121 7.41 -18.52 24.22
N GLY A 122 8.32 -17.70 24.73
CA GLY A 122 9.69 -18.10 24.96
C GLY A 122 9.80 -18.52 26.42
N GLU A 123 9.38 -19.74 26.73
CA GLU A 123 9.81 -20.37 27.98
C GLU A 123 11.31 -20.60 27.88
N VAL A 124 12.07 -19.75 28.57
CA VAL A 124 13.51 -19.92 28.75
C VAL A 124 13.69 -21.04 29.77
N GLU A 125 14.03 -22.23 29.27
CA GLU A 125 14.38 -23.38 30.10
C GLU A 125 15.74 -23.13 30.78
N ILE A 126 15.69 -22.66 32.03
CA ILE A 126 16.89 -22.47 32.84
C ILE A 126 17.37 -23.84 33.34
N ARG A 127 18.46 -24.30 32.73
CA ARG A 127 19.25 -25.48 33.08
C ARG A 127 19.51 -25.58 34.59
N HIS A 128 19.10 -26.69 35.20
CA HIS A 128 19.63 -27.11 36.50
C HIS A 128 20.60 -28.28 36.31
N LEU A 129 21.90 -27.97 36.18
CA LEU A 129 22.97 -28.95 36.27
C LEU A 129 24.10 -28.40 37.12
N LEU A 130 24.50 -29.23 38.09
CA LEU A 130 25.65 -29.14 39.00
C LEU A 130 25.44 -28.36 40.31
N LYS A 131 25.01 -29.11 41.33
CA LYS A 131 25.83 -29.25 42.54
C LYS A 131 25.55 -30.57 43.27
N GLU A 132 26.11 -31.66 42.74
CA GLU A 132 26.63 -32.68 43.65
C GLU A 132 27.89 -32.10 44.29
N GLU A 133 27.86 -31.88 45.60
CA GLU A 133 28.99 -31.99 46.53
C GLU A 133 28.50 -31.55 47.91
N GLY A 134 28.31 -32.50 48.83
CA GLY A 134 27.99 -32.16 50.22
C GLY A 134 27.26 -33.19 51.09
N SER A 135 27.47 -34.49 50.89
CA SER A 135 27.19 -35.47 51.96
C SER A 135 28.05 -36.73 51.83
N ARG A 136 29.37 -36.52 51.98
CA ARG A 136 30.21 -37.47 52.68
C ARG A 136 30.62 -36.78 53.97
N LEU A 137 30.12 -37.28 55.09
CA LEU A 137 30.68 -37.25 56.46
C LEU A 137 29.53 -37.37 57.47
N SER A 138 29.26 -38.60 57.91
CA SER A 138 29.07 -38.98 59.32
C SER A 138 28.22 -40.25 59.40
N GLY A 139 28.85 -41.38 59.75
CA GLY A 139 28.18 -42.66 59.91
C GLY A 139 29.14 -43.82 60.15
N GLN A 140 30.12 -43.65 61.03
CA GLN A 140 30.87 -44.74 61.66
C GLN A 140 31.17 -44.35 63.11
N HIS A 141 30.34 -44.85 64.03
CA HIS A 141 30.72 -45.49 65.29
C HIS A 141 29.50 -46.27 65.81
#